data_AF-A0AAV9Y411-F1
#
_entry.id   AF-A0AAV9Y411-F1
#
_cell.length_a   1.000
_cell.length_b   1.000
_cell.length_c   1.000
_cell.angle_alpha   90.00
_cell.angle_beta   90.00
_cell.angle_gamma   90.00
#
_symmetry.space_group_name_H-M   'P 1'
#
loop_
_entity.id
_entity.type
_entity.pdbx_description
1 polymer ?
#
loop_
_entity_poly.entity_id
_entity_poly.type
_entity_poly.pdbx_seq_one_letter_code
_entity_poly.pdbx_strand_id
1 'polypeptide(L)'
;MTHFFEITPFLLILFIFVSLRPLLEAKFNTTKLHEVTEKNGLEIRTFIESKVLSANISDLPPHLIPPYDYCNALSKSIKSRYQWRDVSRTWQKRLKDYGFWICHRDCGGGGDCLYKSIISSMRLSNITVSILRSKIADEFIGTNSEILRGIDENEELVRVEVDSKGTLTNDFYLDYVPSNKIFQRGNYTFKPEKDSLLIKTWNDTFFLEQMNVLVSLELSGEWQDSWSPVEIMSNNHSKGVDISTNVKKALMVHYYLSKEGNTHWGNQWDVNFIEKIFNVKVVIFWKNRGIIYPTLGSQETYKRVVLIYYDDSIGHFQVVGIKKFNSNGLDLMSVFSLNDLPSSLREIYLKDTHKSLL
;
A
#
# COMPACT_ATOMS: atom_id res chain seq x y z
N MET A 1 -3.34 -49.00 -31.52
CA MET A 1 -2.02 -48.62 -30.99
C MET A 1 -2.11 -47.17 -30.56
N THR A 2 -2.41 -46.98 -29.28
CA THR A 2 -2.59 -45.69 -28.60
C THR A 2 -1.40 -45.51 -27.67
N HIS A 3 -0.50 -44.58 -27.97
CA HIS A 3 0.58 -44.22 -27.06
C HIS A 3 0.16 -43.03 -26.19
N PHE A 4 -0.15 -43.36 -24.94
CA PHE A 4 -0.06 -42.46 -23.80
C PHE A 4 1.42 -42.16 -23.52
N PHE A 5 1.75 -40.90 -23.24
CA PHE A 5 2.96 -40.56 -22.49
C PHE A 5 2.55 -39.72 -21.28
N GLU A 6 2.66 -40.34 -20.11
CA GLU A 6 2.73 -39.72 -18.80
C GLU A 6 4.12 -39.12 -18.61
N ILE A 7 4.20 -37.89 -18.06
CA ILE A 7 5.37 -37.43 -17.29
C ILE A 7 4.86 -36.66 -16.07
N THR A 8 5.23 -37.17 -14.91
CA THR A 8 4.93 -36.74 -13.53
C THR A 8 5.89 -35.64 -13.03
N PRO A 9 5.60 -35.01 -11.86
CA PRO A 9 6.15 -33.71 -11.43
C PRO A 9 7.37 -33.80 -10.51
N PHE A 10 8.17 -32.73 -10.51
CA PHE A 10 9.29 -32.43 -9.61
C PHE A 10 9.29 -30.89 -9.45
N LEU A 11 9.57 -30.22 -8.32
CA LEU A 11 10.21 -30.55 -7.06
C LEU A 11 9.83 -29.46 -6.03
N LEU A 12 9.56 -29.87 -4.79
CA LEU A 12 9.34 -29.05 -3.59
C LEU A 12 10.69 -28.56 -3.06
N ILE A 13 10.88 -27.25 -2.82
CA ILE A 13 12.03 -26.75 -2.06
C ILE A 13 11.55 -25.93 -0.86
N LEU A 14 11.86 -26.47 0.30
CA LEU A 14 11.68 -25.97 1.66
C LEU A 14 12.93 -25.14 2.01
N PHE A 15 12.79 -23.92 2.55
CA PHE A 15 13.90 -23.23 3.24
C PHE A 15 13.48 -22.73 4.61
N ILE A 16 14.30 -23.11 5.60
CA ILE A 16 14.17 -22.87 7.03
C ILE A 16 14.79 -21.50 7.39
N PHE A 17 14.11 -20.79 8.30
CA PHE A 17 14.50 -19.50 8.89
C PHE A 17 15.81 -19.56 9.72
N VAL A 18 16.59 -18.47 9.67
CA VAL A 18 17.37 -18.00 10.83
C VAL A 18 17.04 -16.53 11.07
N SER A 19 16.49 -16.27 12.25
CA SER A 19 16.02 -14.99 12.77
C SER A 19 17.09 -14.35 13.65
N LEU A 20 17.43 -13.08 13.40
CA LEU A 20 17.97 -12.17 14.42
C LEU A 20 17.37 -10.77 14.22
N ARG A 21 16.46 -10.38 15.13
CA ARG A 21 15.93 -9.01 15.30
C ARG A 21 16.76 -8.25 16.33
N PRO A 22 16.69 -6.91 16.28
CA PRO A 22 16.20 -6.19 17.45
C PRO A 22 14.95 -5.35 17.15
N LEU A 23 14.24 -5.05 18.23
CA LEU A 23 12.98 -4.34 18.32
C LEU A 23 13.06 -2.90 17.80
N LEU A 24 12.00 -2.43 17.14
CA LEU A 24 11.52 -1.05 17.27
C LEU A 24 9.98 -1.01 17.28
N GLU A 25 9.44 -0.48 18.36
CA GLU A 25 8.02 -0.15 18.52
C GLU A 25 7.78 1.24 17.92
N ALA A 26 7.09 1.31 16.79
CA ALA A 26 6.45 2.56 16.42
C ALA A 26 5.39 2.87 17.49
N LYS A 27 5.54 3.98 18.22
CA LYS A 27 4.51 4.48 19.12
C LYS A 27 3.31 4.90 18.29
N PHE A 28 2.29 4.04 18.27
CA PHE A 28 1.00 4.37 17.70
C PHE A 28 0.18 5.10 18.75
N ASN A 29 -0.11 6.37 18.51
CA ASN A 29 -1.12 7.06 19.29
C ASN A 29 -2.48 6.45 18.96
N THR A 30 -3.09 5.78 19.94
CA THR A 30 -4.53 5.51 19.98
C THR A 30 -5.26 6.79 20.32
N THR A 31 -5.14 7.82 19.47
CA THR A 31 -5.97 9.01 19.58
C THR A 31 -7.35 8.68 19.01
N LYS A 32 -8.39 8.91 19.83
CA LYS A 32 -9.77 9.13 19.37
C LYS A 32 -9.73 10.06 18.14
N LEU A 33 -10.65 9.84 17.20
CA LEU A 33 -10.86 10.69 16.02
C LEU A 33 -10.71 12.19 16.38
N HIS A 34 -9.56 12.81 16.10
CA HIS A 34 -9.43 14.26 16.08
C HIS A 34 -9.93 14.76 14.73
N GLU A 35 -11.24 14.68 14.55
CA GLU A 35 -12.02 15.64 13.76
C GLU A 35 -13.49 15.70 14.20
N VAL A 36 -13.80 15.21 15.42
CA VAL A 36 -15.06 15.48 16.11
C VAL A 36 -14.68 15.78 17.55
N THR A 37 -14.66 17.05 17.94
CA THR A 37 -14.64 17.43 19.36
C THR A 37 -15.75 16.64 20.07
N GLU A 38 -15.50 16.02 21.23
CA GLU A 38 -16.49 15.15 21.93
C GLU A 38 -17.89 15.78 22.05
N LYS A 39 -17.96 17.12 22.06
CA LYS A 39 -19.20 17.91 22.02
C LYS A 39 -20.06 17.68 20.77
N ASN A 40 -19.45 17.51 19.59
CA ASN A 40 -20.14 17.25 18.32
C ASN A 40 -20.52 15.76 18.18
N GLY A 41 -19.81 14.84 18.84
CA GLY A 41 -20.08 13.40 18.73
C GLY A 41 -21.44 13.01 19.30
N LEU A 42 -21.87 13.65 20.39
CA LEU A 42 -23.17 13.40 21.01
C LEU A 42 -24.32 13.96 20.15
N GLU A 43 -24.19 15.18 19.63
CA GLU A 43 -25.20 15.80 18.74
C GLU A 43 -25.33 15.04 17.41
N ILE A 44 -24.21 14.58 16.85
CA ILE A 44 -24.19 13.72 15.66
C ILE A 44 -24.85 12.38 15.93
N ARG A 45 -24.58 11.79 17.11
CA ARG A 45 -25.22 10.56 17.55
C ARG A 45 -26.73 10.76 17.65
N THR A 46 -27.20 11.81 18.31
CA THR A 46 -28.62 12.15 18.40
C THR A 46 -29.22 12.49 17.04
N PHE A 47 -28.47 13.06 16.09
CA PHE A 47 -28.94 13.37 14.74
C PHE A 47 -29.05 12.12 13.83
N ILE A 48 -28.05 11.24 13.84
CA ILE A 48 -28.10 9.96 13.13
C ILE A 48 -29.15 9.08 13.79
N GLU A 49 -29.20 9.02 15.12
CA GLU A 49 -30.23 8.31 15.85
C GLU A 49 -31.61 8.90 15.56
N SER A 50 -31.82 10.22 15.49
CA SER A 50 -33.14 10.79 15.19
C SER A 50 -33.57 10.70 13.72
N LYS A 51 -32.64 10.69 12.76
CA LYS A 51 -32.98 10.50 11.33
C LYS A 51 -33.04 9.04 10.88
N VAL A 52 -32.31 8.14 11.55
CA VAL A 52 -32.32 6.70 11.26
C VAL A 52 -33.31 5.97 12.18
N LEU A 53 -33.53 6.44 13.42
CA LEU A 53 -34.54 5.94 14.37
C LEU A 53 -35.75 6.88 14.51
N SER A 54 -36.58 6.98 13.48
CA SER A 54 -38.02 7.15 13.72
C SER A 54 -38.70 5.83 14.14
N ALA A 55 -37.92 4.76 14.35
CA ALA A 55 -38.33 3.50 14.96
C ALA A 55 -37.15 2.95 15.79
N ASN A 56 -37.43 2.38 16.97
CA ASN A 56 -36.43 1.72 17.84
C ASN A 56 -35.75 0.55 17.12
N ILE A 57 -34.65 0.84 16.42
CA ILE A 57 -33.85 -0.13 15.65
C ILE A 57 -33.08 -1.11 16.56
N SER A 58 -32.83 -0.77 17.82
CA SER A 58 -32.21 -1.69 18.78
C SER A 58 -33.03 -2.96 19.02
N ASP A 59 -34.35 -2.91 18.77
CA ASP A 59 -35.29 -4.02 18.94
C ASP A 59 -35.72 -4.64 17.61
N LEU A 60 -35.34 -4.02 16.48
CA LEU A 60 -35.67 -4.55 15.16
C LEU A 60 -34.68 -5.66 14.79
N PRO A 61 -35.15 -6.86 14.44
CA PRO A 61 -34.27 -7.92 14.00
C PRO A 61 -33.47 -7.47 12.76
N PRO A 62 -32.18 -7.86 12.61
CA PRO A 62 -31.24 -7.27 11.64
C PRO A 62 -31.72 -7.28 10.17
N HIS A 63 -32.67 -8.13 9.83
CA HIS A 63 -33.26 -8.19 8.49
C HIS A 63 -34.14 -6.97 8.15
N LEU A 64 -34.69 -6.25 9.14
CA LEU A 64 -35.60 -5.11 8.95
C LEU A 64 -34.91 -3.74 8.84
N ILE A 65 -33.62 -3.63 9.17
CA ILE A 65 -32.88 -2.38 8.96
C ILE A 65 -32.58 -2.22 7.46
N PRO A 66 -33.01 -1.12 6.81
CA PRO A 66 -32.67 -0.85 5.42
C PRO A 66 -31.15 -0.92 5.24
N PRO A 67 -30.61 -1.77 4.35
CA PRO A 67 -29.17 -1.98 4.20
C PRO A 67 -28.37 -0.76 3.72
N TYR A 68 -29.04 0.36 3.46
CA TYR A 68 -28.55 1.44 2.64
C TYR A 68 -28.72 2.75 3.39
N ASP A 69 -27.75 3.65 3.22
CA ASP A 69 -27.68 5.01 3.79
C ASP A 69 -26.96 5.18 5.14
N TYR A 70 -26.46 4.12 5.79
CA TYR A 70 -25.63 4.29 7.01
C TYR A 70 -24.37 5.11 6.71
N CYS A 71 -23.60 4.74 5.68
CA CYS A 71 -22.34 5.41 5.36
C CYS A 71 -22.55 6.85 4.90
N ASN A 72 -23.64 7.11 4.18
CA ASN A 72 -24.04 8.46 3.76
C ASN A 72 -24.50 9.32 4.95
N ALA A 73 -25.27 8.76 5.89
CA ALA A 73 -25.68 9.44 7.12
C ALA A 73 -24.45 9.81 7.96
N LEU A 74 -23.49 8.89 8.08
CA LEU A 74 -22.20 9.13 8.71
C LEU A 74 -21.40 10.24 8.00
N SER A 75 -21.41 10.30 6.66
CA SER A 75 -20.74 11.36 5.92
C SER A 75 -21.32 12.74 6.14
N LYS A 76 -22.65 12.84 6.22
CA LYS A 76 -23.34 14.11 6.49
C LYS A 76 -22.95 14.67 7.86
N SER A 77 -22.63 13.80 8.82
CA SER A 77 -22.26 14.23 10.16
C SER A 77 -20.77 14.59 10.31
N ILE A 78 -19.86 13.90 9.61
CA ILE A 78 -18.42 14.09 9.79
C ILE A 78 -17.85 15.33 9.06
N LYS A 79 -18.58 15.96 8.11
CA LYS A 79 -18.15 17.17 7.38
C LYS A 79 -16.68 17.14 6.88
N SER A 80 -16.17 15.97 6.50
CA SER A 80 -14.82 15.82 5.95
C SER A 80 -14.81 16.02 4.42
N ARG A 81 -13.65 16.41 3.88
CA ARG A 81 -13.42 16.53 2.43
C ARG A 81 -13.72 15.22 1.68
N TYR A 82 -13.40 14.09 2.31
CA TYR A 82 -13.68 12.77 1.78
C TYR A 82 -14.82 12.11 2.55
N GLN A 83 -15.86 11.72 1.83
CA GLN A 83 -17.08 11.13 2.39
C GLN A 83 -16.98 9.60 2.40
N TRP A 84 -17.45 8.99 3.48
CA TRP A 84 -17.82 7.58 3.53
C TRP A 84 -19.00 7.30 2.61
N ARG A 85 -18.90 6.23 1.84
CA ARG A 85 -19.93 5.74 0.93
C ARG A 85 -20.17 4.27 1.18
N ASP A 86 -21.36 3.82 0.79
CA ASP A 86 -21.69 2.41 0.83
C ASP A 86 -20.77 1.64 -0.15
N VAL A 87 -20.22 0.51 0.31
CA VAL A 87 -19.54 -0.43 -0.60
C VAL A 87 -20.54 -1.09 -1.55
N SER A 88 -20.06 -1.88 -2.51
CA SER A 88 -20.92 -2.64 -3.42
C SER A 88 -21.99 -3.43 -2.67
N ARG A 89 -23.16 -3.59 -3.31
CA ARG A 89 -24.31 -4.29 -2.73
C ARG A 89 -23.96 -5.71 -2.26
N THR A 90 -23.06 -6.38 -2.97
CA THR A 90 -22.55 -7.70 -2.61
C THR A 90 -21.86 -7.68 -1.26
N TRP A 91 -20.97 -6.71 -1.02
CA TRP A 91 -20.28 -6.55 0.24
C TRP A 91 -21.20 -6.10 1.38
N GLN A 92 -22.12 -5.17 1.11
CA GLN A 92 -23.11 -4.75 2.10
C GLN A 92 -23.93 -5.94 2.59
N LYS A 93 -24.47 -6.73 1.65
CA LYS A 93 -25.24 -7.94 1.98
C LYS A 93 -24.40 -8.94 2.78
N ARG A 94 -23.18 -9.21 2.30
CA ARG A 94 -22.30 -10.20 2.91
C ARG A 94 -21.94 -9.86 4.35
N LEU A 95 -21.57 -8.61 4.66
CA LEU A 95 -21.22 -8.22 6.02
C LEU A 95 -22.45 -7.99 6.92
N LYS A 96 -23.60 -7.66 6.33
CA LYS A 96 -24.88 -7.58 7.07
C LYS A 96 -25.25 -8.91 7.72
N ASP A 97 -25.00 -10.04 7.05
CA ASP A 97 -25.27 -11.37 7.60
C ASP A 97 -24.43 -11.67 8.86
N TYR A 98 -23.29 -10.97 9.02
CA TYR A 98 -22.44 -11.04 10.21
C TYR A 98 -22.69 -9.89 11.21
N GLY A 99 -23.68 -9.04 10.97
CA GLY A 99 -24.05 -7.92 11.85
C GLY A 99 -23.11 -6.71 11.75
N PHE A 100 -22.50 -6.46 10.59
CA PHE A 100 -21.59 -5.34 10.35
C PHE A 100 -22.09 -4.39 9.26
N TRP A 101 -21.94 -3.09 9.52
CA TRP A 101 -21.89 -2.05 8.51
C TRP A 101 -20.50 -2.03 7.90
N ILE A 102 -20.42 -1.80 6.59
CA ILE A 102 -19.16 -1.62 5.88
C ILE A 102 -19.27 -0.39 4.97
N CYS A 103 -18.28 0.48 5.06
CA CYS A 103 -18.19 1.71 4.27
C CYS A 103 -16.81 1.78 3.62
N HIS A 104 -16.73 2.48 2.49
CA HIS A 104 -15.46 2.88 1.92
C HIS A 104 -15.33 4.39 1.85
N ARG A 105 -14.09 4.89 1.83
CA ARG A 105 -13.79 6.32 1.71
C ARG A 105 -12.66 6.51 0.71
N ASP A 106 -12.90 7.36 -0.27
CA ASP A 106 -11.87 7.77 -1.22
C ASP A 106 -10.77 8.59 -0.52
N CYS A 107 -9.52 8.39 -0.90
CA CYS A 107 -8.38 9.16 -0.39
C CYS A 107 -7.64 9.91 -1.50
N GLY A 108 -8.26 10.03 -2.67
CA GLY A 108 -7.72 10.68 -3.87
C GLY A 108 -7.12 9.69 -4.86
N GLY A 109 -7.15 10.07 -6.14
CA GLY A 109 -6.60 9.28 -7.26
C GLY A 109 -5.23 9.76 -7.72
N GLY A 110 -4.95 9.51 -9.01
CA GLY A 110 -3.73 9.93 -9.70
C GLY A 110 -2.55 8.99 -9.48
N GLY A 111 -2.78 7.67 -9.48
CA GLY A 111 -1.73 6.65 -9.36
C GLY A 111 -1.28 6.35 -7.92
N ASP A 112 -1.61 7.22 -6.96
CA ASP A 112 -1.18 7.08 -5.56
C ASP A 112 -2.23 6.47 -4.61
N CYS A 113 -3.36 6.00 -5.14
CA CYS A 113 -4.53 5.63 -4.33
C CYS A 113 -4.26 4.50 -3.32
N LEU A 114 -3.38 3.54 -3.64
CA LEU A 114 -2.94 2.51 -2.71
C LEU A 114 -2.25 3.13 -1.49
N TYR A 115 -1.19 3.91 -1.73
CA TYR A 115 -0.37 4.51 -0.68
C TYR A 115 -1.19 5.46 0.19
N LYS A 116 -2.04 6.30 -0.42
CA LYS A 116 -2.96 7.20 0.30
C LYS A 116 -3.94 6.42 1.16
N SER A 117 -4.49 5.31 0.66
CA SER A 117 -5.41 4.47 1.42
C SER A 117 -4.73 3.82 2.63
N ILE A 118 -3.51 3.32 2.47
CA ILE A 118 -2.73 2.73 3.56
C ILE A 118 -2.38 3.78 4.63
N ILE A 119 -1.83 4.93 4.23
CA ILE A 119 -1.50 6.04 5.13
C ILE A 119 -2.75 6.49 5.91
N SER A 120 -3.88 6.61 5.21
CA SER A 120 -5.15 7.02 5.80
C SER A 120 -5.73 5.99 6.76
N SER A 121 -5.77 4.70 6.38
CA SER A 121 -6.25 3.61 7.24
C SER A 121 -5.43 3.51 8.53
N MET A 122 -4.11 3.56 8.42
CA MET A 122 -3.19 3.40 9.55
C MET A 122 -2.93 4.68 10.34
N ARG A 123 -3.46 5.84 9.88
CA ARG A 123 -3.26 7.17 10.50
C ARG A 123 -1.78 7.52 10.67
N LEU A 124 -0.98 7.28 9.63
CA LEU A 124 0.47 7.51 9.68
C LEU A 124 0.77 9.01 9.49
N SER A 125 0.68 9.80 10.56
CA SER A 125 0.83 11.27 10.51
C SER A 125 2.19 11.73 10.01
N ASN A 126 3.24 10.91 10.16
CA ASN A 126 4.62 11.26 9.82
C ASN A 126 5.09 10.59 8.52
N ILE A 127 4.18 10.01 7.73
CA ILE A 127 4.51 9.32 6.48
C ILE A 127 3.69 9.94 5.36
N THR A 128 4.39 10.60 4.45
CA THR A 128 3.83 11.09 3.19
C THR A 128 3.80 9.97 2.14
N VAL A 129 3.12 10.20 1.02
CA VAL A 129 3.10 9.25 -0.11
C VAL A 129 4.52 9.03 -0.63
N SER A 130 5.28 10.08 -0.90
CA SER A 130 6.68 10.00 -1.33
C SER A 130 7.54 9.20 -0.35
N ILE A 131 7.40 9.41 0.96
CA ILE A 131 8.16 8.63 1.96
C ILE A 131 7.81 7.16 1.84
N LEU A 132 6.51 6.80 1.81
CA LEU A 132 6.08 5.41 1.71
C LEU A 132 6.57 4.74 0.41
N ARG A 133 6.41 5.42 -0.73
CA ARG A 133 6.86 4.93 -2.03
C ARG A 133 8.38 4.71 -2.05
N SER A 134 9.15 5.61 -1.43
CA SER A 134 10.59 5.40 -1.27
C SER A 134 10.90 4.18 -0.41
N LYS A 135 10.17 3.95 0.69
CA LYS A 135 10.38 2.73 1.51
C LYS A 135 10.11 1.45 0.71
N ILE A 136 9.10 1.47 -0.14
CA ILE A 136 8.73 0.33 -0.97
C ILE A 136 9.76 0.13 -2.08
N ALA A 137 10.24 1.21 -2.68
CA ALA A 137 11.31 1.16 -3.65
C ALA A 137 12.60 0.60 -3.03
N ASP A 138 12.97 1.03 -1.81
CA ASP A 138 14.11 0.48 -1.05
C ASP A 138 14.01 -1.04 -0.91
N GLU A 139 12.83 -1.54 -0.53
CA GLU A 139 12.55 -2.98 -0.39
C GLU A 139 12.58 -3.71 -1.73
N PHE A 140 12.05 -3.11 -2.81
CA PHE A 140 12.07 -3.69 -4.15
C PHE A 140 13.48 -3.92 -4.66
N ILE A 141 14.36 -2.93 -4.51
CA ILE A 141 15.76 -3.02 -4.97
C ILE A 141 16.67 -3.78 -3.98
N GLY A 142 16.11 -4.30 -2.88
CA GLY A 142 16.82 -5.12 -1.92
C GLY A 142 17.83 -4.34 -1.08
N THR A 143 17.52 -3.10 -0.71
CA THR A 143 18.38 -2.29 0.17
C THR A 143 17.94 -2.39 1.64
N ASN A 144 18.91 -2.41 2.56
CA ASN A 144 18.63 -2.40 3.99
C ASN A 144 18.26 -0.97 4.44
N SER A 145 16.95 -0.68 4.53
CA SER A 145 16.39 0.67 4.67
C SER A 145 16.73 1.44 5.97
N GLU A 146 17.36 0.80 6.96
CA GLU A 146 17.77 1.45 8.21
C GLU A 146 18.95 2.43 8.02
N ILE A 147 19.83 2.17 7.06
CA ILE A 147 21.08 2.92 6.93
C ILE A 147 20.92 4.20 6.10
N LEU A 148 19.92 4.24 5.20
CA LEU A 148 19.66 5.41 4.33
C LEU A 148 18.95 6.57 5.05
N ARG A 149 18.41 6.37 6.26
CA ARG A 149 17.55 7.34 6.96
C ARG A 149 18.22 8.13 8.09
N GLY A 150 19.42 7.74 8.53
CA GLY A 150 20.14 8.44 9.60
C GLY A 150 20.75 9.79 9.20
N ILE A 151 20.54 10.27 7.97
CA ILE A 151 21.34 11.35 7.36
C ILE A 151 20.49 12.58 6.97
N ASP A 152 19.16 12.54 7.00
CA ASP A 152 18.32 13.54 6.33
C ASP A 152 17.37 14.29 7.28
N GLU A 153 17.91 15.23 8.08
CA GLU A 153 17.10 16.30 8.68
C GLU A 153 17.23 17.63 7.93
N ASN A 154 18.22 17.85 7.04
CA ASN A 154 18.41 19.15 6.37
C ASN A 154 19.09 19.07 4.96
N GLU A 155 18.26 19.20 3.92
CA GLU A 155 18.47 19.87 2.60
C GLU A 155 19.52 19.45 1.52
N GLU A 156 19.13 19.83 0.29
CA GLU A 156 19.74 20.03 -1.06
C GLU A 156 20.59 18.96 -1.79
N LEU A 157 20.46 18.93 -3.14
CA LEU A 157 20.83 17.84 -4.07
C LEU A 157 21.94 18.24 -5.09
N VAL A 158 23.01 17.44 -5.23
CA VAL A 158 24.18 17.62 -6.16
C VAL A 158 24.52 16.30 -6.91
N ARG A 159 25.17 16.33 -8.10
CA ARG A 159 25.32 15.21 -9.10
C ARG A 159 26.75 14.67 -9.12
N VAL A 160 26.94 13.35 -9.27
CA VAL A 160 28.25 12.71 -9.50
C VAL A 160 28.17 11.60 -10.56
N GLU A 161 29.23 11.46 -11.37
CA GLU A 161 29.41 10.38 -12.35
C GLU A 161 30.21 9.20 -11.77
N VAL A 162 29.83 7.99 -12.17
CA VAL A 162 30.48 6.72 -11.81
C VAL A 162 31.11 6.12 -13.06
N ASP A 163 32.40 5.83 -13.01
CA ASP A 163 33.13 5.25 -14.14
C ASP A 163 32.68 3.81 -14.48
N SER A 164 33.21 3.29 -15.59
CA SER A 164 32.89 1.96 -16.12
C SER A 164 33.36 0.79 -15.24
N LYS A 165 34.05 1.07 -14.13
CA LYS A 165 34.50 0.09 -13.13
C LYS A 165 33.75 0.22 -11.80
N GLY A 166 32.78 1.13 -11.70
CA GLY A 166 32.05 1.38 -10.46
C GLY A 166 32.77 2.32 -9.48
N THR A 167 33.82 3.00 -9.94
CA THR A 167 34.57 3.97 -9.13
C THR A 167 33.94 5.35 -9.27
N LEU A 168 33.69 6.04 -8.15
CA LEU A 168 33.20 7.43 -8.15
C LEU A 168 34.31 8.36 -8.65
N THR A 169 34.05 9.13 -9.70
CA THR A 169 35.03 10.08 -10.26
C THR A 169 34.49 11.51 -10.22
N ASN A 170 34.91 12.24 -9.18
CA ASN A 170 34.83 13.68 -8.92
C ASN A 170 33.47 14.41 -8.81
N ASP A 171 33.45 15.31 -7.83
CA ASP A 171 32.36 16.22 -7.44
C ASP A 171 32.24 17.43 -8.38
N PHE A 172 31.02 17.77 -8.81
CA PHE A 172 30.71 19.05 -9.44
C PHE A 172 29.63 19.80 -8.65
N TYR A 173 29.96 21.00 -8.18
CA TYR A 173 29.02 21.96 -7.59
C TYR A 173 28.26 22.72 -8.70
N LEU A 174 26.97 22.95 -8.49
CA LEU A 174 26.20 23.95 -9.23
C LEU A 174 25.38 24.78 -8.24
N ASP A 175 25.65 26.08 -8.23
CA ASP A 175 24.94 27.08 -7.44
C ASP A 175 23.47 27.23 -7.87
N TYR A 176 22.63 27.48 -6.86
CA TYR A 176 21.20 27.77 -6.97
C TYR A 176 20.94 29.08 -7.74
N VAL A 177 20.07 29.05 -8.75
CA VAL A 177 19.53 30.27 -9.40
C VAL A 177 18.00 30.27 -9.27
N PRO A 178 17.39 31.28 -8.63
CA PRO A 178 15.96 31.29 -8.38
C PRO A 178 15.12 31.56 -9.62
N SER A 179 13.98 30.88 -9.61
CA SER A 179 12.79 30.91 -10.47
C SER A 179 12.61 32.14 -11.39
N ASN A 180 12.67 31.89 -12.70
CA ASN A 180 11.67 32.32 -13.69
C ASN A 180 12.15 31.97 -15.11
N LYS A 181 11.87 30.73 -15.58
CA LYS A 181 11.77 30.36 -17.01
C LYS A 181 11.41 28.87 -17.17
N ILE A 182 10.24 28.64 -17.78
CA ILE A 182 9.90 27.65 -18.82
C ILE A 182 10.66 26.30 -18.78
N PHE A 183 9.91 25.21 -18.55
CA PHE A 183 10.20 23.79 -18.87
C PHE A 183 11.64 23.48 -19.35
N GLN A 184 12.47 22.94 -18.45
CA GLN A 184 13.67 22.19 -18.83
C GLN A 184 13.66 20.81 -18.17
N ARG A 185 14.07 19.79 -18.95
CA ARG A 185 14.29 18.40 -18.56
C ARG A 185 14.90 18.32 -17.15
N GLY A 186 14.14 17.77 -16.20
CA GLY A 186 14.61 17.52 -14.84
C GLY A 186 15.77 16.54 -14.87
N ASN A 187 16.97 17.07 -14.70
CA ASN A 187 18.18 16.31 -14.51
C ASN A 187 18.19 15.76 -13.07
N TYR A 188 18.02 14.43 -12.92
CA TYR A 188 18.13 13.71 -11.64
C TYR A 188 19.54 13.79 -11.06
N THR A 189 19.69 14.07 -9.76
CA THR A 189 20.95 14.51 -9.16
C THR A 189 21.32 13.63 -7.95
N PHE A 190 22.50 12.98 -8.00
CA PHE A 190 22.91 11.80 -7.20
C PHE A 190 23.90 12.11 -6.07
N LYS A 191 23.62 11.68 -4.82
CA LYS A 191 24.42 12.02 -3.61
C LYS A 191 25.45 10.89 -3.27
N PRO A 192 26.76 11.08 -3.56
CA PRO A 192 27.78 10.02 -3.55
C PRO A 192 27.93 9.23 -2.23
N GLU A 193 27.67 9.84 -1.07
CA GLU A 193 27.76 9.15 0.22
C GLU A 193 26.64 8.11 0.42
N LYS A 194 25.40 8.46 0.01
CA LYS A 194 24.23 7.58 0.08
C LYS A 194 24.38 6.38 -0.85
N ASP A 195 25.04 6.61 -1.97
CA ASP A 195 25.18 5.63 -3.04
C ASP A 195 26.33 4.67 -2.82
N SER A 196 27.41 5.10 -2.15
CA SER A 196 28.48 4.21 -1.68
C SER A 196 27.97 3.13 -0.70
N LEU A 197 26.93 3.47 0.06
CA LEU A 197 26.32 2.60 1.07
C LEU A 197 25.25 1.69 0.47
N LEU A 198 24.50 2.21 -0.51
CA LEU A 198 23.59 1.43 -1.34
C LEU A 198 24.36 0.34 -2.12
N ILE A 199 25.50 0.71 -2.75
CA ILE A 199 26.41 -0.22 -3.42
C ILE A 199 26.92 -1.33 -2.47
N LYS A 200 27.12 -1.02 -1.18
CA LYS A 200 27.60 -1.99 -0.19
C LYS A 200 26.53 -2.93 0.36
N THR A 201 25.26 -2.57 0.25
CA THR A 201 24.17 -3.23 1.00
C THR A 201 23.04 -3.75 0.14
N TRP A 202 23.04 -3.44 -1.17
CA TRP A 202 22.04 -3.94 -2.09
C TRP A 202 22.33 -5.37 -2.55
N ASN A 203 21.28 -6.13 -2.79
CA ASN A 203 21.35 -7.53 -3.22
C ASN A 203 21.05 -7.64 -4.73
N ASP A 204 22.11 -7.73 -5.55
CA ASP A 204 22.00 -7.79 -7.03
C ASP A 204 21.12 -8.97 -7.47
N THR A 205 21.34 -10.17 -6.92
CA THR A 205 20.54 -11.35 -7.26
C THR A 205 19.06 -11.12 -6.98
N PHE A 206 18.72 -10.60 -5.80
CA PHE A 206 17.34 -10.30 -5.44
C PHE A 206 16.72 -9.26 -6.38
N PHE A 207 17.43 -8.17 -6.68
CA PHE A 207 16.95 -7.14 -7.61
C PHE A 207 16.70 -7.72 -9.00
N LEU A 208 17.64 -8.52 -9.53
CA LEU A 208 17.52 -9.14 -10.86
C LEU A 208 16.33 -10.10 -10.92
N GLU A 209 16.08 -10.87 -9.85
CA GLU A 209 14.89 -11.71 -9.73
C GLU A 209 13.61 -10.88 -9.84
N GLN A 210 13.52 -9.73 -9.14
CA GLN A 210 12.36 -8.85 -9.24
C GLN A 210 12.19 -8.25 -10.63
N MET A 211 13.30 -7.82 -11.24
CA MET A 211 13.28 -7.25 -12.58
C MET A 211 12.85 -8.27 -13.63
N ASN A 212 13.25 -9.53 -13.51
CA ASN A 212 12.81 -10.59 -14.42
C ASN A 212 11.29 -10.80 -14.37
N VAL A 213 10.67 -10.64 -13.20
CA VAL A 213 9.20 -10.65 -13.08
C VAL A 213 8.60 -9.45 -13.80
N LEU A 214 9.11 -8.24 -13.57
CA LEU A 214 8.58 -7.04 -14.23
C LEU A 214 8.75 -7.08 -15.77
N VAL A 215 9.89 -7.57 -16.25
CA VAL A 215 10.13 -7.83 -17.68
C VAL A 215 9.09 -8.81 -18.23
N SER A 216 8.79 -9.88 -17.49
CA SER A 216 7.79 -10.86 -17.92
C SER A 216 6.38 -10.27 -17.97
N LEU A 217 6.02 -9.41 -17.00
CA LEU A 217 4.73 -8.69 -16.99
C LEU A 217 4.63 -7.69 -18.15
N GLU A 218 5.72 -7.02 -18.52
CA GLU A 218 5.73 -6.13 -19.68
C GLU A 218 5.58 -6.90 -20.98
N LEU A 219 6.32 -8.00 -21.15
CA LEU A 219 6.24 -8.85 -22.33
C LEU A 219 4.87 -9.52 -22.48
N SER A 220 4.14 -9.77 -21.39
CA SER A 220 2.76 -10.28 -21.43
C SER A 220 1.71 -9.20 -21.66
N GLY A 221 2.08 -7.92 -21.63
CA GLY A 221 1.16 -6.78 -21.75
C GLY A 221 0.38 -6.45 -20.47
N GLU A 222 0.76 -7.02 -19.33
CA GLU A 222 0.15 -6.74 -18.03
C GLU A 222 0.78 -5.53 -17.32
N TRP A 223 1.96 -5.10 -17.76
CA TRP A 223 2.61 -3.89 -17.27
C TRP A 223 1.96 -2.63 -17.83
N GLN A 224 1.51 -1.73 -16.96
CA GLN A 224 0.73 -0.54 -17.33
C GLN A 224 1.40 0.79 -16.99
N ASP A 225 2.60 0.75 -16.40
CA ASP A 225 3.31 1.97 -16.04
C ASP A 225 3.96 2.65 -17.25
N SER A 226 4.26 3.93 -17.09
CA SER A 226 4.85 4.77 -18.14
C SER A 226 6.36 4.55 -18.40
N TRP A 227 6.98 3.60 -17.72
CA TRP A 227 8.40 3.25 -17.86
C TRP A 227 8.53 1.76 -18.19
N SER A 228 9.62 1.36 -18.86
CA SER A 228 9.79 0.02 -19.41
C SER A 228 10.86 -0.78 -18.65
N PRO A 229 10.47 -1.83 -17.87
CA PRO A 229 11.40 -2.81 -17.32
C PRO A 229 12.34 -3.43 -18.36
N VAL A 230 11.84 -3.78 -19.55
CA VAL A 230 12.61 -4.33 -20.67
C VAL A 230 13.65 -3.33 -21.15
N GLU A 231 13.28 -2.06 -21.34
CA GLU A 231 14.24 -1.00 -21.73
C GLU A 231 15.35 -0.86 -20.70
N ILE A 232 15.01 -0.83 -19.41
CA ILE A 232 16.01 -0.70 -18.33
C ILE A 232 16.94 -1.92 -18.30
N MET A 233 16.41 -3.13 -18.48
CA MET A 233 17.21 -4.36 -18.39
C MET A 233 18.09 -4.58 -19.62
N SER A 234 17.63 -4.22 -20.81
CA SER A 234 18.31 -4.50 -22.08
C SER A 234 19.30 -3.41 -22.52
N ASN A 235 19.18 -2.18 -22.01
CA ASN A 235 19.99 -1.06 -22.45
C ASN A 235 21.04 -0.61 -21.42
N ASN A 236 22.04 0.10 -21.92
CA ASN A 236 23.03 0.80 -21.10
C ASN A 236 22.66 2.26 -20.85
N HIS A 237 21.61 2.78 -21.50
CA HIS A 237 21.13 4.14 -21.31
C HIS A 237 19.60 4.15 -21.30
N SER A 238 19.00 4.99 -20.46
CA SER A 238 17.56 5.30 -20.52
C SER A 238 17.36 6.79 -20.26
N LYS A 239 16.58 7.44 -21.12
CA LYS A 239 16.30 8.90 -21.07
C LYS A 239 17.55 9.79 -20.94
N GLY A 240 18.65 9.37 -21.57
CA GLY A 240 19.93 10.09 -21.55
C GLY A 240 20.75 9.92 -20.27
N VAL A 241 20.36 8.99 -19.39
CA VAL A 241 21.12 8.60 -18.19
C VAL A 241 21.81 7.27 -18.45
N ASP A 242 23.09 7.16 -18.09
CA ASP A 242 23.84 5.91 -18.09
C ASP A 242 23.31 4.96 -17.01
N ILE A 243 22.88 3.78 -17.43
CA ILE A 243 22.39 2.67 -16.62
C ILE A 243 23.13 1.36 -16.95
N SER A 244 24.38 1.44 -17.40
CA SER A 244 25.20 0.31 -17.85
C SER A 244 25.48 -0.77 -16.79
N THR A 245 25.30 -0.47 -15.51
CA THR A 245 25.52 -1.42 -14.40
C THR A 245 24.21 -1.75 -13.69
N ASN A 246 24.10 -2.94 -13.09
CA ASN A 246 22.87 -3.35 -12.40
C ASN A 246 22.51 -2.40 -11.25
N VAL A 247 23.48 -1.85 -10.54
CA VAL A 247 23.21 -0.84 -9.49
C VAL A 247 22.61 0.44 -10.08
N LYS A 248 23.11 0.93 -11.23
CA LYS A 248 22.53 2.10 -11.91
C LYS A 248 21.10 1.80 -12.40
N LYS A 249 20.83 0.57 -12.87
CA LYS A 249 19.47 0.10 -13.21
C LYS A 249 18.56 0.08 -11.98
N ALA A 250 19.04 -0.45 -10.85
CA ALA A 250 18.30 -0.46 -9.59
C ALA A 250 17.92 0.95 -9.12
N LEU A 251 18.85 1.90 -9.22
CA LEU A 251 18.60 3.30 -8.88
C LEU A 251 17.57 3.97 -9.81
N MET A 252 17.61 3.65 -11.11
CA MET A 252 16.60 4.11 -12.07
C MET A 252 15.20 3.55 -11.74
N VAL A 253 15.11 2.26 -11.40
CA VAL A 253 13.86 1.62 -10.99
C VAL A 253 13.35 2.23 -9.68
N HIS A 254 14.24 2.42 -8.70
CA HIS A 254 13.90 3.10 -7.45
C HIS A 254 13.32 4.50 -7.71
N TYR A 255 13.93 5.29 -8.59
CA TYR A 255 13.40 6.60 -8.99
C TYR A 255 11.98 6.51 -9.55
N TYR A 256 11.69 5.54 -10.44
CA TYR A 256 10.35 5.38 -10.98
C TYR A 256 9.32 4.95 -9.94
N LEU A 257 9.66 3.99 -9.08
CA LEU A 257 8.77 3.48 -8.03
C LEU A 257 8.50 4.54 -6.94
N SER A 258 9.52 5.29 -6.54
CA SER A 258 9.42 6.31 -5.48
C SER A 258 8.67 7.59 -5.89
N LYS A 259 8.56 7.86 -7.20
CA LYS A 259 7.93 9.06 -7.71
C LYS A 259 6.41 9.02 -7.60
N GLU A 260 5.84 10.04 -6.96
CA GLU A 260 4.39 10.23 -6.85
C GLU A 260 3.70 10.41 -8.21
N GLY A 261 2.38 10.20 -8.23
CA GLY A 261 1.54 10.37 -9.40
C GLY A 261 1.44 9.11 -10.27
N ASN A 262 1.13 9.30 -11.55
CA ASN A 262 0.94 8.23 -12.53
C ASN A 262 2.25 7.64 -13.08
N THR A 263 3.35 7.72 -12.31
CA THR A 263 4.62 7.11 -12.73
C THR A 263 4.58 5.60 -12.50
N HIS A 264 4.04 5.18 -11.35
CA HIS A 264 3.85 3.80 -10.99
C HIS A 264 2.57 3.63 -10.16
N TRP A 265 1.68 2.73 -10.62
CA TRP A 265 0.46 2.40 -9.91
C TRP A 265 0.71 1.24 -8.94
N GLY A 266 0.35 1.44 -7.67
CA GLY A 266 0.57 0.45 -6.64
C GLY A 266 -0.07 -0.90 -6.97
N ASN A 267 0.71 -1.96 -6.85
CA ASN A 267 0.33 -3.31 -7.24
C ASN A 267 0.55 -4.31 -6.08
N GLN A 268 0.47 -5.60 -6.40
CA GLN A 268 0.56 -6.66 -5.40
C GLN A 268 1.95 -6.76 -4.71
N TRP A 269 3.02 -6.29 -5.35
CA TRP A 269 4.35 -6.17 -4.78
C TRP A 269 4.39 -5.06 -3.74
N ASP A 270 3.84 -3.88 -4.06
CA ASP A 270 3.73 -2.78 -3.10
C ASP A 270 2.99 -3.21 -1.85
N VAL A 271 1.87 -3.95 -2.01
CA VAL A 271 1.12 -4.50 -0.88
C VAL A 271 2.02 -5.40 -0.03
N ASN A 272 2.78 -6.32 -0.64
CA ASN A 272 3.68 -7.21 0.09
C ASN A 272 4.77 -6.44 0.85
N PHE A 273 5.37 -5.43 0.23
CA PHE A 273 6.37 -4.59 0.91
C PHE A 273 5.75 -3.74 2.02
N ILE A 274 4.54 -3.22 1.84
CA ILE A 274 3.78 -2.50 2.87
C ILE A 274 3.51 -3.42 4.07
N GLU A 275 3.10 -4.66 3.83
CA GLU A 275 2.91 -5.68 4.89
C GLU A 275 4.19 -5.86 5.70
N LYS A 276 5.33 -6.04 5.01
CA LYS A 276 6.65 -6.19 5.63
C LYS A 276 7.07 -4.94 6.42
N ILE A 277 7.06 -3.76 5.79
CA ILE A 277 7.53 -2.48 6.35
C ILE A 277 6.79 -2.14 7.64
N PHE A 278 5.47 -2.37 7.69
CA PHE A 278 4.65 -2.00 8.84
C PHE A 278 4.31 -3.17 9.76
N ASN A 279 4.73 -4.38 9.41
CA ASN A 279 4.40 -5.60 10.13
C ASN A 279 2.88 -5.79 10.28
N VAL A 280 2.17 -5.63 9.16
CA VAL A 280 0.70 -5.72 9.07
C VAL A 280 0.28 -6.70 7.99
N LYS A 281 -0.96 -7.18 8.07
CA LYS A 281 -1.63 -7.86 6.96
C LYS A 281 -2.61 -6.92 6.30
N VAL A 282 -2.55 -6.76 4.99
CA VAL A 282 -3.51 -5.96 4.22
C VAL A 282 -4.60 -6.89 3.68
N VAL A 283 -5.83 -6.63 4.09
CA VAL A 283 -7.03 -7.33 3.61
C VAL A 283 -7.76 -6.43 2.63
N ILE A 284 -7.88 -6.90 1.39
CA ILE A 284 -8.40 -6.13 0.27
C ILE A 284 -9.78 -6.66 -0.10
N PHE A 285 -10.81 -5.84 0.09
CA PHE A 285 -12.17 -6.14 -0.32
C PHE A 285 -12.34 -5.83 -1.81
N TRP A 286 -12.53 -6.87 -2.64
CA TRP A 286 -12.66 -6.70 -4.09
C TRP A 286 -14.09 -6.29 -4.47
N LYS A 287 -14.28 -5.06 -4.96
CA LYS A 287 -15.59 -4.46 -5.24
C LYS A 287 -16.49 -5.34 -6.10
N ASN A 288 -16.02 -5.72 -7.28
CA ASN A 288 -16.85 -6.34 -8.31
C ASN A 288 -17.04 -7.84 -8.10
N ARG A 289 -16.11 -8.50 -7.40
CA ARG A 289 -16.21 -9.94 -7.12
C ARG A 289 -16.87 -10.28 -5.78
N GLY A 290 -16.89 -9.35 -4.82
CA GLY A 290 -17.49 -9.61 -3.51
C GLY A 290 -16.72 -10.63 -2.66
N ILE A 291 -15.44 -10.84 -2.96
CA ILE A 291 -14.51 -11.73 -2.26
C ILE A 291 -13.26 -10.97 -1.81
N ILE A 292 -12.56 -11.46 -0.80
CA ILE A 292 -11.25 -10.93 -0.44
C ILE A 292 -10.25 -11.25 -1.55
N TYR A 293 -9.52 -10.23 -2.01
CA TYR A 293 -8.48 -10.40 -3.00
C TYR A 293 -7.29 -11.16 -2.37
N PRO A 294 -6.81 -12.25 -2.98
CA PRO A 294 -5.69 -13.02 -2.46
C PRO A 294 -4.38 -12.26 -2.65
N THR A 295 -3.74 -11.87 -1.55
CA THR A 295 -2.42 -11.23 -1.58
C THR A 295 -1.28 -12.25 -1.63
N LEU A 296 -0.17 -11.88 -2.28
CA LEU A 296 1.04 -12.70 -2.36
C LEU A 296 1.82 -12.79 -1.03
N GLY A 297 1.51 -11.94 -0.06
CA GLY A 297 2.25 -11.87 1.20
C GLY A 297 2.44 -13.23 1.86
N SER A 298 3.70 -13.64 1.98
CA SER A 298 4.16 -14.84 2.68
C SER A 298 4.43 -14.59 4.17
N GLN A 299 4.18 -13.37 4.63
CA GLN A 299 4.44 -12.97 6.00
C GLN A 299 3.60 -13.81 6.97
N GLU A 300 4.26 -14.76 7.62
CA GLU A 300 3.64 -15.68 8.59
C GLU A 300 3.24 -14.95 9.88
N THR A 301 3.91 -13.84 10.21
CA THR A 301 3.68 -13.11 11.45
C THR A 301 3.45 -11.62 11.19
N TYR A 302 2.34 -11.10 11.69
CA TYR A 302 1.99 -9.68 11.62
C TYR A 302 1.27 -9.25 12.90
N LYS A 303 1.37 -7.97 13.26
CA LYS A 303 0.79 -7.45 14.51
C LYS A 303 -0.65 -6.97 14.34
N ARG A 304 -1.02 -6.57 13.12
CA ARG A 304 -2.28 -5.90 12.83
C ARG A 304 -2.81 -6.25 11.46
N VAL A 305 -4.11 -6.07 11.28
CA VAL A 305 -4.79 -6.19 9.99
C VAL A 305 -5.27 -4.83 9.54
N VAL A 306 -5.02 -4.45 8.30
CA VAL A 306 -5.44 -3.19 7.66
C VAL A 306 -6.44 -3.52 6.56
N LEU A 307 -7.57 -2.81 6.53
CA LEU A 307 -8.63 -3.02 5.56
C LEU A 307 -8.59 -1.95 4.46
N ILE A 308 -8.62 -2.38 3.21
CA ILE A 308 -8.77 -1.50 2.03
C ILE A 308 -9.77 -2.08 1.03
N TYR A 309 -10.25 -1.23 0.13
CA TYR A 309 -11.20 -1.56 -0.93
C TYR A 309 -10.49 -1.47 -2.27
N TYR A 310 -10.79 -2.37 -3.20
CA TYR A 310 -10.25 -2.31 -4.56
C TYR A 310 -11.37 -2.32 -5.59
N ASP A 311 -11.40 -1.28 -6.43
CA ASP A 311 -12.25 -1.15 -7.60
C ASP A 311 -11.45 -1.42 -8.87
N ASP A 312 -11.52 -2.67 -9.33
CA ASP A 312 -10.84 -3.15 -10.53
C ASP A 312 -11.39 -2.56 -11.84
N SER A 313 -12.59 -1.97 -11.83
CA SER A 313 -13.12 -1.33 -13.04
C SER A 313 -12.34 -0.07 -13.44
N ILE A 314 -11.67 0.54 -12.48
CA ILE A 314 -10.91 1.79 -12.65
C ILE A 314 -9.51 1.73 -12.01
N GLY A 315 -9.08 0.56 -11.54
CA GLY A 315 -7.79 0.37 -10.87
C GLY A 315 -7.60 1.23 -9.63
N HIS A 316 -8.63 1.38 -8.78
CA HIS A 316 -8.63 2.35 -7.68
C HIS A 316 -8.70 1.71 -6.29
N PHE A 317 -7.80 2.10 -5.40
CA PHE A 317 -7.80 1.69 -3.99
C PHE A 317 -8.42 2.74 -3.08
N GLN A 318 -9.15 2.29 -2.08
CA GLN A 318 -9.85 3.15 -1.11
C GLN A 318 -9.75 2.59 0.30
N VAL A 319 -10.01 3.41 1.32
CA VAL A 319 -10.07 2.94 2.71
C VAL A 319 -11.36 2.18 2.93
N VAL A 320 -11.32 1.06 3.68
CA VAL A 320 -12.52 0.38 4.19
C VAL A 320 -12.62 0.57 5.68
N GLY A 321 -13.82 0.84 6.16
CA GLY A 321 -14.15 0.83 7.57
C GLY A 321 -15.32 -0.12 7.83
N ILE A 322 -15.26 -0.87 8.93
CA ILE A 322 -16.38 -1.70 9.39
C ILE A 322 -16.83 -1.29 10.79
N LYS A 323 -18.12 -1.46 11.09
CA LYS A 323 -18.72 -1.20 12.40
C LYS A 323 -19.78 -2.25 12.71
N LYS A 324 -19.81 -2.77 13.93
CA LYS A 324 -20.89 -3.67 14.39
C LYS A 324 -22.21 -2.91 14.55
N PHE A 325 -23.34 -3.47 14.14
CA PHE A 325 -24.65 -2.80 14.19
C PHE A 325 -25.01 -2.24 15.58
N ASN A 326 -24.75 -3.02 16.62
CA ASN A 326 -25.13 -2.69 17.99
C ASN A 326 -23.98 -2.07 18.80
N SER A 327 -22.91 -1.58 18.15
CA SER A 327 -21.86 -0.87 18.88
C SER A 327 -22.23 0.59 19.10
N ASN A 328 -22.06 1.04 20.35
CA ASN A 328 -22.35 2.42 20.78
C ASN A 328 -21.36 3.46 20.20
N GLY A 329 -20.25 3.01 19.61
CA GLY A 329 -19.27 3.90 18.96
C GLY A 329 -19.68 4.27 17.54
N LEU A 330 -19.38 5.49 17.11
CA LEU A 330 -19.53 5.91 15.70
C LEU A 330 -18.34 5.47 14.81
N ASP A 331 -17.31 4.90 15.43
CA ASP A 331 -16.03 4.68 14.76
C ASP A 331 -16.10 3.48 13.81
N LEU A 332 -15.97 3.78 12.52
CA LEU A 332 -15.58 2.80 11.52
C LEU A 332 -14.11 2.42 11.75
N MET A 333 -13.87 1.13 11.90
CA MET A 333 -12.52 0.60 12.11
C MET A 333 -11.94 0.08 10.80
N SER A 334 -10.77 0.60 10.43
CA SER A 334 -9.99 0.20 9.25
C SER A 334 -8.74 -0.61 9.62
N VAL A 335 -8.40 -0.67 10.91
CA VAL A 335 -7.21 -1.37 11.41
C VAL A 335 -7.58 -2.10 12.69
N PHE A 336 -7.15 -3.35 12.80
CA PHE A 336 -7.41 -4.23 13.93
C PHE A 336 -6.10 -4.79 14.48
N SER A 337 -6.00 -4.90 15.81
CA SER A 337 -5.05 -5.85 16.38
C SER A 337 -5.51 -7.27 16.06
N LEU A 338 -4.64 -8.28 16.18
CA LEU A 338 -5.07 -9.66 16.03
C LEU A 338 -6.19 -10.01 17.02
N ASN A 339 -6.04 -9.62 18.29
CA ASN A 339 -7.01 -9.99 19.33
C ASN A 339 -8.39 -9.32 19.13
N ASP A 340 -8.41 -8.14 18.49
CA ASP A 340 -9.64 -7.38 18.24
C ASP A 340 -10.27 -7.67 16.87
N LEU A 341 -9.62 -8.48 16.04
CA LEU A 341 -10.11 -8.82 14.70
C LEU A 341 -11.38 -9.67 14.79
N PRO A 342 -12.53 -9.23 14.22
CA PRO A 342 -13.77 -9.98 14.28
C PRO A 342 -13.64 -11.41 13.73
N SER A 343 -14.19 -12.39 14.43
CA SER A 343 -14.20 -13.79 14.00
C SER A 343 -14.85 -13.98 12.62
N SER A 344 -15.91 -13.22 12.34
CA SER A 344 -16.57 -13.19 11.02
C SER A 344 -15.61 -12.79 9.90
N LEU A 345 -14.73 -11.82 10.14
CA LEU A 345 -13.76 -11.39 9.13
C LEU A 345 -12.67 -12.44 8.92
N ARG A 346 -12.26 -13.14 9.99
CA ARG A 346 -11.34 -14.29 9.89
C ARG A 346 -11.95 -15.42 9.07
N GLU A 347 -13.22 -15.74 9.31
CA GLU A 347 -13.96 -16.77 8.58
C GLU A 347 -14.11 -16.42 7.09
N ILE A 348 -14.51 -15.18 6.78
CA ILE A 348 -14.60 -14.67 5.41
C ILE A 348 -13.24 -14.77 4.71
N TYR A 349 -12.18 -14.32 5.37
CA TYR A 349 -10.83 -14.35 4.80
C TYR A 349 -10.38 -15.78 4.53
N LEU A 350 -10.56 -16.70 5.49
CA LEU A 350 -10.22 -18.11 5.31
C LEU A 350 -10.99 -18.75 4.17
N LYS A 351 -12.29 -18.46 4.07
CA LYS A 351 -13.15 -18.98 3.01
C LYS A 351 -12.72 -18.51 1.62
N ASP A 352 -12.36 -17.23 1.49
CA ASP A 352 -12.05 -16.62 0.19
C ASP A 352 -10.61 -16.88 -0.26
N THR A 353 -9.68 -16.98 0.67
CA THR A 353 -8.24 -17.05 0.37
C THR A 353 -7.62 -18.42 0.66
N HIS A 354 -8.34 -19.30 1.37
CA HIS A 354 -7.84 -20.56 1.91
C HIS A 354 -6.62 -20.39 2.84
N LYS A 355 -6.40 -19.18 3.38
CA LYS A 355 -5.31 -18.86 4.30
C LYS A 355 -5.86 -18.40 5.66
N SER A 356 -5.15 -18.74 6.74
CA SER A 356 -5.49 -18.32 8.10
C SER A 356 -5.07 -16.87 8.37
N LEU A 357 -5.86 -16.14 9.18
CA LEU A 357 -5.42 -14.90 9.84
C LEU A 357 -4.96 -15.10 11.30
N LEU A 358 -4.75 -16.36 11.69
CA LEU A 358 -4.26 -16.82 13.00
C LEU A 358 -2.87 -17.40 12.87
#